data_AF-A0A231HIC2-F1
#
_entry.id   AF-A0A231HIC2-F1
#
_cell.length_a   1.000
_cell.length_b   1.000
_cell.length_c   1.000
_cell.angle_alpha   90.00
_cell.angle_beta   90.00
_cell.angle_gamma   90.00
#
_symmetry.space_group_name_H-M   'P 1'
#
loop_
_entity.id
_entity.type
_entity.pdbx_description
1 polymer ?
#
loop_
_entity_poly.entity_id
_entity_poly.type
_entity_poly.pdbx_seq_one_letter_code
_entity_poly.pdbx_strand_id
1 'polypeptide(L)'
;MSTRPASTYLHEWFFSPLRTHLEKAQNKAQAAQWINFIQALKQKGVKELEINDSKILEALATHPGSLSLTKDDVLNAFDSHRVSIRETVLPKNQWSLYALPGYDRYLETIYVLESERDYINYQLSQIRFELEELNFDLDALATNPERVYELDAQRKMLMSRLSFATDFQSHHYSDVADPEDPTQKIRNLLAHTRTSYRQGVFFVDELQSDWAQRYRRFENNENYPHAPFISNTEAWAGLILKRQLQRAAMDPHTQHFAWITAELRNGTRIGGNDGLNDFYTVILPKVMNKFLKGTDQKVKMLELPLVKGNDRKYAVPGIEITQSVREKMIQPAALYSLDVDTQVDYTPTTATARLMDQRHLLKHTTKAFQDAFLGAKEMFSGVFELRLVSHILNDTEQVPASGSFMGNVLNISLQGRDMLSSLDHELWHLAESALVDPMDVATIHEAFSPGRRLNTAVRQAMVADNANPNAVAQCDDPAEAAAFGFALWRQGKLAVDPKQNEPVGQTGIDRTVGRVFVRVEKAFHSLAHWMRRLIVKETKNEIEQNVVNSAFQKFGHALDQATLKAATRRLEQELQGNDAREHEHSLHADTTRTVAMRA
;
A
#
# COMPACT_ATOMS: atom_id res chain seq x y z
N MET A 1 25.05 -24.69 -25.83
CA MET A 1 24.40 -25.17 -24.59
C MET A 1 23.73 -23.97 -23.95
N SER A 2 22.40 -23.88 -24.03
CA SER A 2 21.63 -22.81 -23.39
C SER A 2 21.68 -23.05 -21.89
N THR A 3 22.54 -22.33 -21.17
CA THR A 3 22.55 -22.33 -19.70
C THR A 3 21.18 -21.82 -19.25
N ARG A 4 20.33 -22.71 -18.73
CA ARG A 4 19.08 -22.31 -18.05
C ARG A 4 19.43 -21.18 -17.08
N PRO A 5 18.66 -20.08 -17.01
CA PRO A 5 18.83 -19.14 -15.91
C PRO A 5 18.64 -19.92 -14.62
N ALA A 6 19.70 -20.02 -13.82
CA ALA A 6 19.65 -20.76 -12.56
C ALA A 6 18.81 -19.94 -11.59
N SER A 7 17.57 -20.35 -11.34
CA SER A 7 16.89 -19.89 -10.14
C SER A 7 17.66 -20.43 -8.93
N THR A 8 17.75 -19.61 -7.90
CA THR A 8 18.43 -19.95 -6.66
C THR A 8 17.48 -19.70 -5.52
N TYR A 9 17.49 -20.55 -4.51
CA TYR A 9 16.69 -20.31 -3.33
C TYR A 9 17.41 -19.40 -2.36
N LEU A 10 16.66 -18.52 -1.69
CA LEU A 10 17.24 -17.63 -0.69
C LEU A 10 17.87 -18.39 0.49
N HIS A 11 17.48 -19.64 0.76
CA HIS A 11 18.11 -20.42 1.84
C HIS A 11 19.59 -20.80 1.57
N GLU A 12 20.10 -20.57 0.36
CA GLU A 12 21.54 -20.67 0.06
C GLU A 12 22.35 -19.48 0.61
N TRP A 13 21.69 -18.33 0.78
CA TRP A 13 22.29 -17.07 1.23
C TRP A 13 21.82 -16.66 2.62
N PHE A 14 20.70 -17.23 3.06
CA PHE A 14 20.03 -16.92 4.30
C PHE A 14 19.75 -18.18 5.11
N PHE A 15 19.82 -18.09 6.43
CA PHE A 15 19.48 -19.18 7.35
C PHE A 15 18.32 -18.81 8.26
N SER A 16 17.66 -19.80 8.84
CA SER A 16 16.65 -19.64 9.88
C SER A 16 17.28 -19.73 11.27
N PRO A 17 17.32 -18.62 12.05
CA PRO A 17 17.71 -18.67 13.45
C PRO A 17 16.87 -19.67 14.27
N LEU A 18 15.55 -19.73 14.02
CA LEU A 18 14.66 -20.67 14.70
C LEU A 18 15.10 -22.11 14.47
N ARG A 19 15.26 -22.52 13.21
CA ARG A 19 15.73 -23.87 12.85
C ARG A 19 17.08 -24.19 13.49
N THR A 20 18.03 -23.25 13.43
CA THR A 20 19.37 -23.40 14.03
C THR A 20 19.32 -23.66 15.54
N HIS A 21 18.38 -23.00 16.24
CA HIS A 21 18.18 -23.22 17.66
C HIS A 21 17.45 -24.54 17.97
N LEU A 22 16.51 -24.95 17.12
CA LEU A 22 15.82 -26.25 17.23
C LEU A 22 16.79 -27.42 17.07
N GLU A 23 17.75 -27.35 16.13
CA GLU A 23 18.77 -28.39 15.95
C GLU A 23 19.63 -28.63 17.20
N LYS A 24 19.88 -27.56 17.95
CA LYS A 24 20.67 -27.54 19.19
C LYS A 24 19.83 -27.81 20.45
N ALA A 25 18.52 -28.00 20.31
CA ALA A 25 17.62 -28.20 21.43
C ALA A 25 17.72 -29.64 21.99
N GLN A 26 16.97 -29.88 23.06
CA GLN A 26 16.86 -31.20 23.70
C GLN A 26 16.32 -32.26 22.73
N ASN A 27 16.72 -33.52 22.89
CA ASN A 27 16.35 -34.59 21.94
C ASN A 27 14.87 -34.98 22.00
N LYS A 28 14.20 -34.77 23.13
CA LYS A 28 12.81 -35.19 23.34
C LYS A 28 12.17 -34.36 24.45
N ALA A 29 10.92 -33.95 24.27
CA ALA A 29 10.15 -33.19 25.25
C ALA A 29 8.64 -33.34 25.02
N GLN A 30 7.82 -32.87 25.96
CA GLN A 30 6.37 -32.74 25.73
C GLN A 30 6.08 -31.56 24.79
N ALA A 31 4.99 -31.62 24.02
CA ALA A 31 4.59 -30.56 23.10
C ALA A 31 4.52 -29.17 23.77
N ALA A 32 3.96 -29.08 24.99
CA ALA A 32 3.90 -27.84 25.76
C ALA A 32 5.30 -27.28 26.12
N GLN A 33 6.27 -28.16 26.40
CA GLN A 33 7.66 -27.76 26.67
C GLN A 33 8.33 -27.22 25.42
N TRP A 34 8.06 -27.82 24.25
CA TRP A 34 8.53 -27.32 22.96
C TRP A 34 7.98 -25.94 22.63
N ILE A 35 6.67 -25.72 22.83
CA ILE A 35 6.02 -24.42 22.64
C ILE A 35 6.69 -23.35 23.52
N ASN A 36 6.87 -23.63 24.81
CA ASN A 36 7.54 -22.71 25.74
C ASN A 36 9.00 -22.45 25.35
N PHE A 37 9.73 -23.48 24.91
CA PHE A 37 11.10 -23.33 24.42
C PHE A 37 11.16 -22.39 23.21
N ILE A 38 10.31 -22.61 22.20
CA ILE A 38 10.25 -21.78 20.98
C ILE A 38 9.92 -20.33 21.32
N GLN A 39 8.94 -20.09 22.19
CA GLN A 39 8.60 -18.74 22.63
C GLN A 39 9.76 -18.05 23.37
N ALA A 40 10.53 -18.80 24.17
CA ALA A 40 11.70 -18.28 24.87
C ALA A 40 12.87 -17.94 23.91
N LEU A 41 12.91 -18.52 22.70
CA LEU A 41 13.93 -18.19 21.70
C LEU A 41 13.85 -16.73 21.21
N LYS A 42 12.73 -16.03 21.44
CA LYS A 42 12.65 -14.57 21.21
C LYS A 42 13.75 -13.81 21.97
N GLN A 43 14.08 -14.24 23.18
CA GLN A 43 15.17 -13.66 23.97
C GLN A 43 16.56 -13.96 23.41
N LYS A 44 16.68 -14.97 22.53
CA LYS A 44 17.92 -15.36 21.84
C LYS A 44 18.01 -14.79 20.42
N GLY A 45 17.13 -13.86 20.06
CA GLY A 45 17.17 -13.16 18.78
C GLY A 45 16.37 -13.80 17.65
N VAL A 46 15.63 -14.90 17.91
CA VAL A 46 14.62 -15.42 16.97
C VAL A 46 13.48 -14.41 16.86
N LYS A 47 13.08 -14.07 15.64
CA LYS A 47 12.06 -13.04 15.41
C LYS A 47 10.66 -13.63 15.58
N GLU A 48 9.74 -12.82 16.11
CA GLU A 48 8.34 -13.23 16.24
C GLU A 48 7.71 -13.56 14.89
N LEU A 49 8.05 -12.78 13.85
CA LEU A 49 7.62 -13.03 12.48
C LEU A 49 8.05 -14.42 11.98
N GLU A 50 9.26 -14.88 12.30
CA GLU A 50 9.75 -16.22 11.94
C GLU A 50 8.94 -17.33 12.60
N ILE A 51 8.62 -17.15 13.88
CA ILE A 51 7.82 -18.11 14.66
C ILE A 51 6.41 -18.20 14.06
N ASN A 52 5.80 -17.05 13.74
CA ASN A 52 4.45 -16.99 13.19
C ASN A 52 4.40 -17.56 11.77
N ASP A 53 5.30 -17.13 10.89
CA ASP A 53 5.33 -17.55 9.49
C ASP A 53 5.61 -19.06 9.34
N SER A 54 6.39 -19.64 10.26
CA SER A 54 6.66 -21.09 10.27
C SER A 54 5.47 -21.94 10.72
N LYS A 55 4.42 -21.34 11.29
CA LYS A 55 3.25 -22.03 11.88
C LYS A 55 3.60 -23.17 12.85
N ILE A 56 4.83 -23.21 13.36
CA ILE A 56 5.32 -24.33 14.18
C ILE A 56 4.53 -24.46 15.48
N LEU A 57 4.10 -23.33 16.06
CA LEU A 57 3.31 -23.36 17.29
C LEU A 57 1.92 -23.95 17.06
N GLU A 58 1.30 -23.65 15.92
CA GLU A 58 0.01 -24.23 15.52
C GLU A 58 0.14 -25.73 15.30
N ALA A 59 1.17 -26.15 14.57
CA ALA A 59 1.46 -27.57 14.34
C ALA A 59 1.65 -28.33 15.66
N LEU A 60 2.45 -27.80 16.60
CA LEU A 60 2.70 -28.44 17.89
C LEU A 60 1.46 -28.45 18.80
N ALA A 61 0.59 -27.44 18.70
CA ALA A 61 -0.63 -27.35 19.50
C ALA A 61 -1.69 -28.40 19.12
N THR A 62 -1.59 -29.01 17.93
CA THR A 62 -2.49 -30.12 17.53
C THR A 62 -2.22 -31.43 18.27
N HIS A 63 -1.03 -31.57 18.87
CA HIS A 63 -0.67 -32.76 19.62
C HIS A 63 -1.20 -32.72 21.06
N PRO A 64 -1.63 -33.85 21.64
CA PRO A 64 -1.97 -33.93 23.05
C PRO A 64 -0.82 -33.45 23.92
N GLY A 65 -1.08 -32.64 24.95
CA GLY A 65 -0.02 -32.06 25.79
C GLY A 65 0.87 -33.08 26.50
N SER A 66 0.39 -34.32 26.68
CA SER A 66 1.15 -35.45 27.24
C SER A 66 2.02 -36.19 26.22
N LEU A 67 1.81 -35.96 24.91
CA LEU A 67 2.59 -36.61 23.85
C LEU A 67 4.01 -36.04 23.87
N SER A 68 4.97 -36.95 23.89
CA SER A 68 6.38 -36.59 23.84
C SER A 68 6.88 -36.67 22.39
N LEU A 69 7.33 -35.53 21.88
CA LEU A 69 7.87 -35.35 20.54
C LEU A 69 9.40 -35.35 20.60
N THR A 70 10.01 -36.06 19.66
CA THR A 70 11.46 -36.00 19.44
C THR A 70 11.84 -34.69 18.75
N LYS A 71 13.13 -34.35 18.79
CA LYS A 71 13.67 -33.19 18.04
C LYS A 71 13.38 -33.31 16.55
N ASP A 72 13.50 -34.52 15.99
CA ASP A 72 13.26 -34.76 14.57
C ASP A 72 11.80 -34.55 14.21
N ASP A 73 10.85 -34.92 15.09
CA ASP A 73 9.43 -34.62 14.89
C ASP A 73 9.18 -33.10 14.81
N VAL A 74 9.83 -32.32 15.67
CA VAL A 74 9.71 -30.85 15.71
C VAL A 74 10.38 -30.21 14.49
N LEU A 75 11.55 -30.70 14.08
CA LEU A 75 12.23 -30.24 12.87
C LEU A 75 11.42 -30.56 11.61
N ASN A 76 10.80 -31.73 11.53
CA ASN A 76 9.91 -32.10 10.44
C ASN A 76 8.66 -31.21 10.41
N ALA A 77 8.08 -30.92 11.58
CA ALA A 77 6.95 -29.99 11.68
C ALA A 77 7.34 -28.58 11.20
N PHE A 78 8.52 -28.09 11.57
CA PHE A 78 9.05 -26.82 11.07
C PHE A 78 9.31 -26.85 9.56
N ASP A 79 10.02 -27.86 9.07
CA ASP A 79 10.45 -27.97 7.67
C ASP A 79 9.25 -28.12 6.72
N SER A 80 8.13 -28.70 7.19
CA SER A 80 6.87 -28.81 6.42
C SER A 80 6.16 -27.48 6.13
N HIS A 81 6.48 -26.42 6.89
CA HIS A 81 5.94 -25.07 6.71
C HIS A 81 7.08 -24.04 6.57
N ARG A 82 8.29 -24.50 6.23
CA ARG A 82 9.44 -23.62 6.11
C ARG A 82 9.21 -22.65 4.96
N VAL A 83 9.37 -21.37 5.25
CA VAL A 83 9.31 -20.33 4.23
C VAL A 83 10.45 -20.51 3.24
N SER A 84 10.09 -20.64 1.98
CA SER A 84 11.00 -20.83 0.86
C SER A 84 10.73 -19.77 -0.19
N ILE A 85 11.77 -19.03 -0.56
CA ILE A 85 11.70 -17.94 -1.52
C ILE A 85 12.68 -18.25 -2.63
N ARG A 86 12.17 -18.35 -3.84
CA ARG A 86 12.94 -18.55 -5.07
C ARG A 86 13.28 -17.20 -5.68
N GLU A 87 14.58 -16.94 -5.85
CA GLU A 87 15.09 -15.83 -6.64
C GLU A 87 15.27 -16.27 -8.09
N THR A 88 14.66 -15.55 -9.03
CA THR A 88 14.81 -15.83 -10.47
C THR A 88 15.13 -14.56 -11.23
N VAL A 89 16.19 -14.58 -12.04
CA VAL A 89 16.50 -13.51 -12.99
C VAL A 89 15.78 -13.81 -14.29
N LEU A 90 14.96 -12.87 -14.78
CA LEU A 90 14.21 -13.07 -16.01
C LEU A 90 15.16 -13.11 -17.21
N PRO A 91 15.03 -14.11 -18.12
CA PRO A 91 15.87 -14.19 -19.31
C PRO A 91 15.52 -13.09 -20.34
N LYS A 92 14.28 -12.60 -20.31
CA LYS A 92 13.79 -11.51 -21.14
C LYS A 92 13.22 -10.40 -20.25
N ASN A 93 13.84 -9.23 -20.34
CA ASN A 93 13.38 -8.02 -19.68
C ASN A 93 11.99 -7.62 -20.22
N GLN A 94 11.06 -7.31 -19.32
CA GLN A 94 9.70 -6.88 -19.64
C GLN A 94 9.54 -5.36 -19.59
N TRP A 95 10.30 -4.70 -18.71
CA TRP A 95 10.10 -3.33 -18.28
C TRP A 95 11.36 -2.46 -18.44
N SER A 96 12.31 -2.87 -19.29
CA SER A 96 13.57 -2.13 -19.52
C SER A 96 13.38 -0.70 -20.03
N LEU A 97 12.21 -0.37 -20.60
CA LEU A 97 11.85 0.98 -21.05
C LEU A 97 11.59 1.97 -19.89
N TYR A 98 11.39 1.46 -18.67
CA TYR A 98 11.11 2.24 -17.47
C TYR A 98 12.37 2.53 -16.63
N ALA A 99 13.51 1.93 -17.00
CA ALA A 99 14.80 2.22 -16.39
C ALA A 99 15.39 3.53 -16.94
N LEU A 100 16.22 4.21 -16.14
CA LEU A 100 16.97 5.37 -16.65
C LEU A 100 17.89 4.92 -17.80
N PRO A 101 17.99 5.66 -18.92
CA PRO A 101 18.81 5.24 -20.05
C PRO A 101 20.31 5.21 -19.70
N GLY A 102 21.10 4.48 -20.50
CA GLY A 102 22.56 4.50 -20.39
C GLY A 102 23.20 3.51 -19.42
N TYR A 103 22.53 2.38 -19.13
CA TYR A 103 23.11 1.28 -18.36
C TYR A 103 23.96 0.34 -19.23
N ASP A 104 24.95 -0.29 -18.62
CA ASP A 104 25.80 -1.31 -19.26
C ASP A 104 25.13 -2.69 -19.21
N ARG A 105 24.40 -2.97 -18.13
CA ARG A 105 23.63 -4.19 -17.92
C ARG A 105 22.35 -3.86 -17.18
N TYR A 106 21.25 -4.50 -17.56
CA TYR A 106 19.96 -4.37 -16.88
C TYR A 106 19.35 -5.74 -16.63
N LEU A 107 18.85 -5.95 -15.41
CA LEU A 107 18.30 -7.22 -14.94
C LEU A 107 16.98 -6.97 -14.22
N GLU A 108 16.00 -7.82 -14.52
CA GLU A 108 14.76 -7.95 -13.75
C GLU A 108 14.85 -9.23 -12.92
N THR A 109 14.72 -9.09 -11.59
CA THR A 109 14.75 -10.22 -10.67
C THR A 109 13.44 -10.30 -9.92
N ILE A 110 12.82 -11.48 -9.96
CA ILE A 110 11.60 -11.79 -9.23
C ILE A 110 11.94 -12.64 -8.00
N TYR A 111 11.18 -12.43 -6.94
CA TYR A 111 11.23 -13.22 -5.70
C TYR A 111 9.88 -13.87 -5.51
N VAL A 112 9.82 -15.17 -5.78
CA VAL A 112 8.60 -15.97 -5.70
C VAL A 112 8.60 -16.70 -4.38
N LEU A 113 7.59 -16.43 -3.55
CA LEU A 113 7.34 -17.20 -2.35
C LEU A 113 6.69 -18.52 -2.76
N GLU A 114 7.27 -19.65 -2.37
CA GLU A 114 6.59 -20.93 -2.62
C GLU A 114 5.32 -20.97 -1.78
N SER A 115 4.16 -21.07 -2.45
CA SER A 115 2.91 -21.21 -1.72
C SER A 115 2.77 -22.60 -1.13
N GLU A 116 1.81 -22.75 -0.22
CA GLU A 116 1.35 -24.05 0.23
C GLU A 116 0.95 -24.93 -0.97
N ARG A 117 0.39 -24.32 -2.03
CA ARG A 117 0.02 -25.02 -3.26
C ARG A 117 1.25 -25.54 -4.00
N ASP A 118 2.29 -24.71 -4.15
CA ASP A 118 3.54 -25.08 -4.82
C ASP A 118 4.23 -26.23 -4.08
N TYR A 119 4.29 -26.16 -2.74
CA TYR A 119 4.81 -27.24 -1.91
C TYR A 119 3.99 -28.53 -2.08
N ILE A 120 2.65 -28.45 -2.03
CA ILE A 120 1.79 -29.61 -2.25
C ILE A 120 2.02 -30.22 -3.64
N ASN A 121 2.11 -29.40 -4.69
CA ASN A 121 2.38 -29.87 -6.05
C ASN A 121 3.75 -30.54 -6.18
N TYR A 122 4.77 -30.00 -5.52
CA TYR A 122 6.09 -30.62 -5.46
C TYR A 122 6.03 -31.98 -4.77
N GLN A 123 5.40 -32.07 -3.60
CA GLN A 123 5.24 -33.34 -2.88
C GLN A 123 4.43 -34.37 -3.68
N LEU A 124 3.36 -33.94 -4.35
CA LEU A 124 2.59 -34.80 -5.26
C LEU A 124 3.45 -35.33 -6.42
N SER A 125 4.36 -34.49 -6.94
CA SER A 125 5.29 -34.89 -8.00
C SER A 125 6.35 -35.88 -7.50
N GLN A 126 6.88 -35.69 -6.29
CA GLN A 126 7.81 -36.63 -5.65
C GLN A 126 7.13 -37.99 -5.39
N ILE A 127 5.93 -37.99 -4.81
CA ILE A 127 5.15 -39.21 -4.60
C ILE A 127 4.89 -39.93 -5.93
N ARG A 128 4.56 -39.18 -6.98
CA ARG A 128 4.36 -39.76 -8.31
C ARG A 128 5.63 -40.43 -8.81
N PHE A 129 6.78 -39.76 -8.71
CA PHE A 129 8.07 -40.30 -9.15
C PHE A 129 8.45 -41.55 -8.34
N GLU A 130 8.30 -41.54 -7.02
CA GLU A 130 8.60 -42.69 -6.15
C GLU A 130 7.68 -43.88 -6.45
N LEU A 131 6.38 -43.64 -6.70
CA LEU A 131 5.46 -44.68 -7.15
C LEU A 131 5.84 -45.26 -8.52
N GLU A 132 6.30 -44.42 -9.45
CA GLU A 132 6.83 -44.86 -10.74
C GLU A 132 8.08 -45.73 -10.53
N GLU A 133 9.01 -45.34 -9.67
CA GLU A 133 10.24 -46.10 -9.35
C GLU A 133 9.93 -47.47 -8.70
N LEU A 134 9.06 -47.51 -7.68
CA LEU A 134 8.62 -48.75 -7.03
C LEU A 134 7.89 -49.71 -7.97
N ASN A 135 7.26 -49.20 -9.03
CA ASN A 135 6.64 -50.04 -10.06
C ASN A 135 7.68 -50.77 -10.94
N PHE A 136 8.92 -50.27 -11.00
CA PHE A 136 10.02 -50.88 -11.75
C PHE A 136 11.03 -51.64 -10.87
N ASP A 137 11.13 -51.32 -9.57
CA ASP A 137 12.02 -51.99 -8.61
C ASP A 137 11.26 -52.96 -7.67
N LEU A 138 11.20 -54.23 -8.09
CA LEU A 138 10.54 -55.30 -7.32
C LEU A 138 11.27 -55.64 -6.01
N ASP A 139 12.57 -55.38 -5.89
CA ASP A 139 13.35 -55.68 -4.69
C ASP A 139 13.07 -54.62 -3.59
N ALA A 140 12.96 -53.35 -3.99
CA ALA A 140 12.49 -52.28 -3.10
C ALA A 140 11.07 -52.56 -2.58
N LEU A 141 10.17 -53.02 -3.46
CA LEU A 141 8.80 -53.38 -3.11
C LEU A 141 8.73 -54.59 -2.17
N ALA A 142 9.59 -55.60 -2.36
CA ALA A 142 9.68 -56.76 -1.48
C ALA A 142 10.16 -56.39 -0.08
N THR A 143 11.00 -55.35 0.03
CA THR A 143 11.56 -54.87 1.30
C THR A 143 10.54 -54.06 2.11
N ASN A 144 9.70 -53.25 1.44
CA ASN A 144 8.62 -52.50 2.09
C ASN A 144 7.34 -52.48 1.23
N PRO A 145 6.53 -53.56 1.29
CA PRO A 145 5.31 -53.66 0.47
C PRO A 145 4.21 -52.66 0.90
N GLU A 146 4.26 -52.13 2.12
CA GLU A 146 3.29 -51.15 2.62
C GLU A 146 3.54 -49.74 2.05
N ARG A 147 4.74 -49.47 1.54
CA ARG A 147 5.16 -48.15 1.04
C ARG A 147 4.21 -47.59 -0.01
N VAL A 148 3.69 -48.43 -0.91
CA VAL A 148 2.73 -48.01 -1.94
C VAL A 148 1.44 -47.47 -1.32
N TYR A 149 0.93 -48.14 -0.27
CA TYR A 149 -0.28 -47.69 0.43
C TYR A 149 -0.02 -46.40 1.22
N GLU A 150 1.16 -46.26 1.83
CA GLU A 150 1.57 -45.03 2.50
C GLU A 150 1.60 -43.85 1.52
N LEU A 151 2.24 -44.04 0.35
CA LEU A 151 2.34 -43.02 -0.70
C LEU A 151 0.96 -42.65 -1.28
N ASP A 152 0.07 -43.62 -1.49
CA ASP A 152 -1.30 -43.35 -1.97
C ASP A 152 -2.13 -42.60 -0.90
N ALA A 153 -1.98 -42.94 0.39
CA ALA A 153 -2.62 -42.23 1.49
C ALA A 153 -2.11 -40.77 1.60
N GLN A 154 -0.79 -40.57 1.50
CA GLN A 154 -0.18 -39.24 1.46
C GLN A 154 -0.67 -38.44 0.24
N ARG A 155 -0.74 -39.07 -0.95
CA ARG A 155 -1.27 -38.44 -2.17
C ARG A 155 -2.70 -37.95 -1.96
N LYS A 156 -3.57 -38.79 -1.39
CA LYS A 156 -4.99 -38.45 -1.12
C LYS A 156 -5.11 -37.27 -0.15
N MET A 157 -4.32 -37.28 0.92
CA MET A 157 -4.28 -36.17 1.89
C MET A 157 -3.82 -34.87 1.22
N LEU A 158 -2.72 -34.89 0.46
CA LEU A 158 -2.21 -33.73 -0.26
C LEU A 158 -3.20 -33.20 -1.30
N MET A 159 -3.85 -34.08 -2.06
CA MET A 159 -4.90 -33.71 -3.02
C MET A 159 -6.10 -33.04 -2.33
N SER A 160 -6.51 -33.49 -1.15
CA SER A 160 -7.58 -32.82 -0.38
C SER A 160 -7.16 -31.45 0.15
N ARG A 161 -5.88 -31.22 0.44
CA ARG A 161 -5.35 -29.90 0.83
C ARG A 161 -5.23 -28.96 -0.36
N LEU A 162 -4.91 -29.50 -1.54
CA LEU A 162 -4.71 -28.72 -2.76
C LEU A 162 -5.94 -27.87 -3.15
N SER A 163 -7.15 -28.31 -2.82
CA SER A 163 -8.38 -27.54 -3.08
C SER A 163 -8.56 -26.31 -2.19
N PHE A 164 -7.84 -26.23 -1.06
CA PHE A 164 -7.90 -25.11 -0.11
C PHE A 164 -6.59 -24.31 -0.03
N ALA A 165 -5.54 -24.77 -0.71
CA ALA A 165 -4.25 -24.10 -0.74
C ALA A 165 -4.36 -22.73 -1.43
N THR A 166 -3.94 -21.69 -0.72
CA THR A 166 -4.01 -20.30 -1.19
C THR A 166 -2.87 -19.97 -2.14
N ASP A 167 -3.17 -19.14 -3.15
CA ASP A 167 -2.21 -18.55 -4.08
C ASP A 167 -2.50 -17.05 -4.22
N PHE A 168 -1.47 -16.27 -4.50
CA PHE A 168 -1.59 -14.88 -4.94
C PHE A 168 -1.18 -14.76 -6.41
N GLN A 169 -2.10 -14.31 -7.26
CA GLN A 169 -1.88 -14.25 -8.72
C GLN A 169 -1.94 -12.82 -9.29
N SER A 170 -2.31 -11.83 -8.47
CA SER A 170 -2.65 -10.48 -8.93
C SER A 170 -1.46 -9.52 -8.86
N HIS A 171 -0.47 -9.68 -9.74
CA HIS A 171 0.70 -8.80 -9.87
C HIS A 171 1.02 -8.48 -11.34
N HIS A 172 1.75 -7.39 -11.62
CA HIS A 172 2.03 -6.97 -13.01
C HIS A 172 2.97 -7.89 -13.81
N TYR A 173 3.55 -8.92 -13.18
CA TYR A 173 4.23 -10.03 -13.88
C TYR A 173 3.31 -11.24 -14.15
N SER A 174 1.99 -11.14 -13.94
CA SER A 174 1.07 -12.29 -14.02
C SER A 174 1.01 -12.93 -15.41
N ASP A 175 1.36 -12.19 -16.45
CA ASP A 175 1.38 -12.70 -17.82
C ASP A 175 2.74 -13.27 -18.24
N VAL A 176 3.76 -13.15 -17.39
CA VAL A 176 5.11 -13.64 -17.65
C VAL A 176 5.18 -15.14 -17.34
N ALA A 177 5.70 -15.91 -18.29
CA ALA A 177 5.92 -17.35 -18.12
C ALA A 177 7.00 -17.60 -17.06
N ASP A 178 6.81 -18.61 -16.22
CA ASP A 178 7.82 -19.01 -15.25
C ASP A 178 9.06 -19.53 -16.00
N PRO A 179 10.28 -19.00 -15.73
CA PRO A 179 11.49 -19.47 -16.40
C PRO A 179 11.82 -20.95 -16.14
N GLU A 180 11.38 -21.52 -15.02
CA GLU A 180 11.60 -22.93 -14.68
C GLU A 180 10.50 -23.85 -15.21
N ASP A 181 9.26 -23.36 -15.25
CA ASP A 181 8.14 -24.03 -15.89
C ASP A 181 7.40 -23.09 -16.85
N PRO A 182 7.86 -22.99 -18.12
CA PRO A 182 7.26 -22.09 -19.10
C PRO A 182 5.78 -22.39 -19.43
N THR A 183 5.25 -23.53 -18.98
CA THR A 183 3.82 -23.87 -19.14
C THR A 183 2.95 -23.12 -18.13
N GLN A 184 3.57 -22.58 -17.07
CA GLN A 184 2.91 -21.84 -16.02
C GLN A 184 3.25 -20.35 -16.08
N LYS A 185 2.39 -19.55 -15.47
CA LYS A 185 2.63 -18.13 -15.25
C LYS A 185 3.22 -17.93 -13.85
N ILE A 186 4.00 -16.86 -13.68
CA ILE A 186 4.48 -16.47 -12.35
C ILE A 186 3.28 -16.23 -11.43
N ARG A 187 3.38 -16.80 -10.22
CA ARG A 187 2.44 -16.61 -9.10
C ARG A 187 3.24 -16.33 -7.84
N ASN A 188 2.54 -15.96 -6.77
CA ASN A 188 3.10 -15.80 -5.43
C ASN A 188 4.32 -14.87 -5.39
N LEU A 189 4.30 -13.84 -6.25
CA LEU A 189 5.37 -12.86 -6.32
C LEU A 189 5.42 -12.03 -5.04
N LEU A 190 6.34 -12.38 -4.14
CA LEU A 190 6.62 -11.66 -2.91
C LEU A 190 7.08 -10.24 -3.23
N ALA A 191 8.05 -10.12 -4.14
CA ALA A 191 8.61 -8.84 -4.55
C ALA A 191 9.33 -9.00 -5.89
N HIS A 192 9.64 -7.89 -6.53
CA HIS A 192 10.56 -7.86 -7.65
C HIS A 192 11.50 -6.66 -7.54
N THR A 193 12.57 -6.73 -8.31
CA THR A 193 13.56 -5.67 -8.44
C THR A 193 13.92 -5.45 -9.90
N ARG A 194 14.14 -4.19 -10.24
CA ARG A 194 14.76 -3.79 -11.50
C ARG A 194 16.11 -3.21 -11.13
N THR A 195 17.18 -3.72 -11.73
CA THR A 195 18.53 -3.32 -11.40
C THR A 195 19.34 -3.04 -12.64
N SER A 196 20.19 -2.02 -12.56
CA SER A 196 21.12 -1.66 -13.62
C SER A 196 22.54 -1.56 -13.09
N TYR A 197 23.48 -1.93 -13.93
CA TYR A 197 24.90 -1.67 -13.71
C TYR A 197 25.34 -0.50 -14.57
N ARG A 198 26.00 0.49 -13.96
CA ARG A 198 26.39 1.75 -14.58
C ARG A 198 27.75 2.17 -14.07
N GLN A 199 28.82 1.99 -14.84
CA GLN A 199 30.16 2.53 -14.48
C GLN A 199 30.58 2.25 -13.02
N GLY A 200 30.50 1.01 -12.56
CA GLY A 200 30.84 0.67 -11.16
C GLY A 200 29.71 0.89 -10.15
N VAL A 201 28.54 1.38 -10.56
CA VAL A 201 27.36 1.51 -9.70
C VAL A 201 26.42 0.33 -9.94
N PHE A 202 26.10 -0.43 -8.89
CA PHE A 202 24.95 -1.33 -8.85
C PHE A 202 23.76 -0.52 -8.37
N PHE A 203 22.86 -0.20 -9.30
CA PHE A 203 21.73 0.69 -9.07
C PHE A 203 20.42 -0.09 -9.04
N VAL A 204 19.63 0.09 -7.98
CA VAL A 204 18.28 -0.46 -7.88
C VAL A 204 17.29 0.56 -8.46
N ASP A 205 16.90 0.35 -9.72
CA ASP A 205 15.93 1.18 -10.43
C ASP A 205 14.50 1.00 -9.88
N GLU A 206 14.20 -0.11 -9.21
CA GLU A 206 12.93 -0.34 -8.51
C GLU A 206 13.04 -1.47 -7.50
N LEU A 207 12.36 -1.30 -6.36
CA LEU A 207 12.09 -2.35 -5.38
C LEU A 207 10.63 -2.28 -4.99
N GLN A 208 9.83 -3.29 -5.36
CA GLN A 208 8.39 -3.24 -5.16
C GLN A 208 7.77 -4.62 -4.88
N SER A 209 6.71 -4.60 -4.07
CA SER A 209 5.83 -5.74 -3.79
C SER A 209 4.38 -5.35 -4.04
N ASP A 210 3.79 -5.84 -5.14
CA ASP A 210 2.37 -5.67 -5.42
C ASP A 210 1.51 -6.34 -4.35
N TRP A 211 1.93 -7.52 -3.88
CA TRP A 211 1.23 -8.28 -2.85
C TRP A 211 1.15 -7.48 -1.55
N ALA A 212 2.28 -6.98 -1.02
CA ALA A 212 2.29 -6.19 0.21
C ALA A 212 1.59 -4.84 0.06
N GLN A 213 1.61 -4.22 -1.13
CA GLN A 213 0.84 -3.00 -1.38
C GLN A 213 -0.67 -3.27 -1.39
N ARG A 214 -1.13 -4.33 -2.08
CA ARG A 214 -2.55 -4.67 -2.16
C ARG A 214 -3.08 -5.20 -0.83
N TYR A 215 -2.31 -6.04 -0.13
CA TYR A 215 -2.66 -6.52 1.22
C TYR A 215 -2.93 -5.36 2.18
N ARG A 216 -2.07 -4.34 2.19
CA ARG A 216 -2.27 -3.14 3.02
C ARG A 216 -3.47 -2.29 2.61
N ARG A 217 -3.81 -2.24 1.32
CA ARG A 217 -4.95 -1.46 0.81
C ARG A 217 -6.29 -2.16 1.03
N PHE A 218 -6.29 -3.49 1.02
CA PHE A 218 -7.48 -4.32 0.99
C PHE A 218 -7.39 -5.43 2.04
N GLU A 219 -7.04 -5.05 3.28
CA GLU A 219 -6.88 -5.98 4.39
C GLU A 219 -8.14 -6.88 4.54
N ASN A 220 -7.95 -8.18 4.74
CA ASN A 220 -9.00 -9.21 4.79
C ASN A 220 -9.74 -9.50 3.46
N ASN A 221 -9.16 -9.15 2.30
CA ASN A 221 -9.68 -9.59 1.01
C ASN A 221 -9.13 -10.98 0.64
N GLU A 222 -10.01 -11.93 0.34
CA GLU A 222 -9.65 -13.29 -0.06
C GLU A 222 -8.72 -13.34 -1.29
N ASN A 223 -8.74 -12.31 -2.15
CA ASN A 223 -7.86 -12.19 -3.31
C ASN A 223 -6.41 -11.81 -2.95
N TYR A 224 -6.18 -11.36 -1.72
CA TYR A 224 -4.88 -10.92 -1.21
C TYR A 224 -4.58 -11.66 0.11
N PRO A 225 -4.33 -12.98 0.04
CA PRO A 225 -4.16 -13.79 1.23
C PRO A 225 -2.95 -13.32 2.05
N HIS A 226 -3.03 -13.52 3.36
CA HIS A 226 -1.87 -13.39 4.25
C HIS A 226 -0.78 -14.38 3.83
N ALA A 227 0.47 -13.92 3.83
CA ALA A 227 1.63 -14.75 3.58
C ALA A 227 2.87 -14.20 4.29
N PRO A 228 3.92 -15.03 4.47
CA PRO A 228 5.20 -14.62 5.01
C PRO A 228 5.70 -13.28 4.46
N PHE A 229 6.18 -12.42 5.37
CA PHE A 229 6.68 -11.06 5.10
C PHE A 229 5.68 -10.02 4.54
N ILE A 230 4.53 -10.42 3.98
CA ILE A 230 3.61 -9.51 3.24
C ILE A 230 3.00 -8.43 4.13
N SER A 231 2.75 -8.74 5.40
CA SER A 231 2.18 -7.80 6.37
C SER A 231 3.15 -6.71 6.83
N ASN A 232 4.47 -6.87 6.62
CA ASN A 232 5.48 -5.94 7.11
C ASN A 232 6.41 -5.42 6.01
N THR A 233 6.34 -4.11 5.77
CA THR A 233 7.11 -3.47 4.69
C THR A 233 8.61 -3.44 4.92
N GLU A 234 9.06 -3.19 6.16
CA GLU A 234 10.49 -3.26 6.47
C GLU A 234 11.00 -4.70 6.25
N ALA A 235 10.22 -5.72 6.60
CA ALA A 235 10.63 -7.12 6.54
C ALA A 235 10.89 -7.62 5.11
N TRP A 236 9.90 -7.52 4.20
CA TRP A 236 10.12 -7.95 2.81
C TRP A 236 11.13 -7.04 2.11
N ALA A 237 11.03 -5.72 2.26
CA ALA A 237 11.92 -4.80 1.57
C ALA A 237 13.36 -4.96 2.05
N GLY A 238 13.56 -5.19 3.34
CA GLY A 238 14.87 -5.44 3.91
C GLY A 238 15.48 -6.76 3.47
N LEU A 239 14.69 -7.83 3.39
CA LEU A 239 15.17 -9.11 2.86
C LEU A 239 15.70 -8.93 1.43
N ILE A 240 14.89 -8.33 0.56
CA ILE A 240 15.25 -8.15 -0.85
C ILE A 240 16.39 -7.15 -1.01
N LEU A 241 16.36 -6.02 -0.31
CA LEU A 241 17.42 -5.01 -0.38
C LEU A 241 18.77 -5.58 0.10
N LYS A 242 18.76 -6.39 1.16
CA LYS A 242 19.96 -7.09 1.63
C LYS A 242 20.49 -8.04 0.57
N ARG A 243 19.62 -8.80 -0.08
CA ARG A 243 20.02 -9.71 -1.16
C ARG A 243 20.63 -8.96 -2.34
N GLN A 244 20.05 -7.81 -2.71
CA GLN A 244 20.63 -6.94 -3.75
C GLN A 244 22.01 -6.41 -3.36
N LEU A 245 22.20 -6.00 -2.10
CA LEU A 245 23.52 -5.62 -1.61
C LEU A 245 24.51 -6.79 -1.62
N GLN A 246 24.10 -8.01 -1.29
CA GLN A 246 24.96 -9.19 -1.40
C GLN A 246 25.42 -9.42 -2.84
N ARG A 247 24.51 -9.30 -3.82
CA ARG A 247 24.86 -9.41 -5.25
C ARG A 247 25.86 -8.34 -5.67
N ALA A 248 25.63 -7.10 -5.25
CA ALA A 248 26.55 -6.00 -5.52
C ALA A 248 27.93 -6.22 -4.88
N ALA A 249 27.97 -6.74 -3.65
CA ALA A 249 29.20 -7.06 -2.92
C ALA A 249 29.98 -8.24 -3.52
N MET A 250 29.31 -9.20 -4.15
CA MET A 250 29.93 -10.34 -4.85
C MET A 250 30.56 -9.94 -6.19
N ASP A 251 30.10 -8.85 -6.81
CA ASP A 251 30.69 -8.33 -8.04
C ASP A 251 31.91 -7.44 -7.70
N PRO A 252 33.15 -7.87 -8.00
CA PRO A 252 34.35 -7.13 -7.64
C PRO A 252 34.46 -5.77 -8.36
N HIS A 253 33.70 -5.56 -9.44
CA HIS A 253 33.71 -4.31 -10.20
C HIS A 253 32.71 -3.29 -9.64
N THR A 254 31.86 -3.64 -8.69
CA THR A 254 30.90 -2.70 -8.09
C THR A 254 31.58 -1.84 -7.04
N GLN A 255 31.68 -0.54 -7.28
CA GLN A 255 32.21 0.45 -6.34
C GLN A 255 31.12 1.06 -5.47
N HIS A 256 29.89 1.19 -5.99
CA HIS A 256 28.78 1.83 -5.28
C HIS A 256 27.52 0.98 -5.34
N PHE A 257 26.75 0.99 -4.26
CA PHE A 257 25.38 0.47 -4.22
C PHE A 257 24.43 1.62 -3.94
N ALA A 258 23.49 1.87 -4.83
CA ALA A 258 22.54 2.97 -4.71
C ALA A 258 21.16 2.57 -5.23
N TRP A 259 20.14 3.34 -4.88
CA TRP A 259 18.78 3.09 -5.34
C TRP A 259 18.04 4.37 -5.67
N ILE A 260 16.95 4.20 -6.41
CA ILE A 260 16.13 5.26 -6.95
C ILE A 260 15.43 6.11 -5.87
N THR A 261 15.08 7.34 -6.20
CA THR A 261 14.13 8.19 -5.44
C THR A 261 12.79 8.25 -6.18
N ALA A 262 11.71 8.72 -5.54
CA ALA A 262 10.40 8.76 -6.20
C ALA A 262 10.41 9.60 -7.49
N GLU A 263 11.18 10.69 -7.54
CA GLU A 263 11.31 11.57 -8.70
C GLU A 263 11.90 10.90 -9.94
N LEU A 264 12.72 9.87 -9.74
CA LEU A 264 13.42 9.17 -10.82
C LEU A 264 12.61 8.01 -11.39
N ARG A 265 11.50 7.63 -10.74
CA ARG A 265 10.65 6.49 -11.11
C ARG A 265 10.20 6.56 -12.58
N ASN A 266 10.11 5.40 -13.22
CA ASN A 266 9.65 5.26 -14.60
C ASN A 266 10.43 6.14 -15.60
N GLY A 267 11.73 6.31 -15.37
CA GLY A 267 12.59 7.17 -16.18
C GLY A 267 12.14 8.63 -16.17
N THR A 268 11.77 9.16 -15.00
CA THR A 268 11.24 10.52 -14.74
C THR A 268 9.91 10.85 -15.42
N ARG A 269 9.17 9.86 -15.93
CA ARG A 269 7.95 10.11 -16.74
C ARG A 269 6.68 10.34 -15.94
N ILE A 270 6.64 9.94 -14.67
CA ILE A 270 5.43 9.99 -13.82
C ILE A 270 5.83 10.47 -12.43
N GLY A 271 5.85 11.79 -12.23
CA GLY A 271 5.96 12.42 -10.92
C GLY A 271 4.58 12.47 -10.27
N GLY A 272 4.41 11.80 -9.13
CA GLY A 272 3.20 11.86 -8.33
C GLY A 272 3.56 11.77 -6.86
N ASN A 273 2.91 12.56 -6.01
CA ASN A 273 3.12 12.57 -4.57
C ASN A 273 2.33 11.40 -3.93
N ASP A 274 2.76 10.16 -4.18
CA ASP A 274 2.06 8.93 -3.79
C ASP A 274 2.66 8.24 -2.54
N GLY A 275 3.44 8.98 -1.74
CA GLY A 275 4.07 8.48 -0.52
C GLY A 275 5.22 7.49 -0.74
N LEU A 276 5.58 7.16 -1.99
CA LEU A 276 6.74 6.30 -2.28
C LEU A 276 8.08 6.97 -2.02
N ASN A 277 8.13 8.30 -1.90
CA ASN A 277 9.39 8.97 -1.62
C ASN A 277 9.93 8.55 -0.25
N ASP A 278 9.09 8.54 0.79
CA ASP A 278 9.46 8.10 2.15
C ASP A 278 9.94 6.65 2.19
N PHE A 279 9.38 5.79 1.34
CA PHE A 279 9.86 4.42 1.20
C PHE A 279 11.34 4.41 0.77
N TYR A 280 11.69 5.13 -0.29
CA TYR A 280 13.05 5.16 -0.81
C TYR A 280 14.02 6.02 0.00
N THR A 281 13.57 7.12 0.62
CA THR A 281 14.44 8.11 1.28
C THR A 281 14.46 8.00 2.80
N VAL A 282 13.55 7.23 3.41
CA VAL A 282 13.50 7.05 4.87
C VAL A 282 13.53 5.56 5.26
N ILE A 283 12.64 4.74 4.71
CA ILE A 283 12.52 3.31 5.08
C ILE A 283 13.77 2.53 4.64
N LEU A 284 14.11 2.56 3.35
CA LEU A 284 15.26 1.80 2.84
C LEU A 284 16.58 2.25 3.48
N PRO A 285 16.88 3.56 3.69
CA PRO A 285 18.06 3.98 4.42
C PRO A 285 18.12 3.47 5.86
N LYS A 286 17.00 3.50 6.61
CA LYS A 286 16.93 2.98 7.98
C LYS A 286 17.27 1.49 8.00
N VAL A 287 16.66 0.71 7.11
CA VAL A 287 16.89 -0.73 6.97
C VAL A 287 18.33 -1.03 6.57
N MET A 288 18.85 -0.32 5.57
CA MET A 288 20.23 -0.49 5.09
C MET A 288 21.25 -0.14 6.18
N ASN A 289 21.04 0.92 6.96
CA ASN A 289 21.93 1.26 8.08
C ASN A 289 21.96 0.17 9.16
N LYS A 290 20.85 -0.57 9.40
CA LYS A 290 20.86 -1.76 10.27
C LYS A 290 21.80 -2.83 9.69
N PHE A 291 21.80 -3.06 8.39
CA PHE A 291 22.69 -4.02 7.73
C PHE A 291 24.15 -3.59 7.71
N LEU A 292 24.44 -2.29 7.72
CA LEU A 292 25.80 -1.75 7.72
C LEU A 292 26.42 -1.63 9.11
N LYS A 293 25.68 -1.86 10.20
CA LYS A 293 26.20 -1.79 11.58
C LYS A 293 27.49 -2.61 11.76
N GLY A 294 28.60 -1.98 12.12
CA GLY A 294 29.90 -2.66 12.24
C GLY A 294 30.76 -2.67 10.97
N THR A 295 30.31 -1.99 9.90
CA THR A 295 31.14 -1.57 8.77
C THR A 295 31.52 -0.09 8.93
N ASP A 296 32.41 0.40 8.08
CA ASP A 296 32.80 1.81 7.98
C ASP A 296 31.78 2.68 7.21
N GLN A 297 30.70 2.09 6.69
CA GLN A 297 29.76 2.74 5.80
C GLN A 297 28.41 3.05 6.47
N LYS A 298 27.79 4.13 6.00
CA LYS A 298 26.41 4.54 6.30
C LYS A 298 25.77 5.08 5.03
N VAL A 299 24.44 4.97 4.95
CA VAL A 299 23.69 5.52 3.83
C VAL A 299 23.83 7.04 3.82
N LYS A 300 24.17 7.58 2.64
CA LYS A 300 24.26 9.02 2.36
C LYS A 300 23.64 9.30 0.99
N MET A 301 23.32 10.56 0.72
CA MET A 301 22.95 10.99 -0.63
C MET A 301 24.23 11.10 -1.46
N LEU A 302 24.33 10.28 -2.50
CA LEU A 302 25.42 10.25 -3.47
C LEU A 302 25.01 11.04 -4.71
N GLU A 303 25.95 11.84 -5.23
CA GLU A 303 25.79 12.54 -6.50
C GLU A 303 26.37 11.68 -7.64
N LEU A 304 25.52 10.88 -8.29
CA LEU A 304 25.95 9.88 -9.28
C LEU A 304 25.55 10.27 -10.72
N PRO A 305 26.44 10.06 -11.71
CA PRO A 305 26.11 10.24 -13.13
C PRO A 305 25.34 9.01 -13.63
N LEU A 306 24.02 8.99 -13.43
CA LEU A 306 23.20 7.82 -13.74
C LEU A 306 22.84 7.68 -15.23
N VAL A 307 22.99 8.74 -16.03
CA VAL A 307 22.62 8.76 -17.44
C VAL A 307 23.85 8.94 -18.31
N LYS A 308 24.17 7.93 -19.13
CA LYS A 308 25.33 7.96 -20.04
C LYS A 308 25.17 9.06 -21.08
N GLY A 309 26.22 9.89 -21.25
CA GLY A 309 26.22 11.02 -22.17
C GLY A 309 25.55 12.28 -21.63
N ASN A 310 25.17 12.29 -20.36
CA ASN A 310 24.68 13.47 -19.65
C ASN A 310 25.53 13.67 -18.39
N ASP A 311 26.12 14.86 -18.23
CA ASP A 311 26.94 15.20 -17.07
C ASP A 311 26.10 15.55 -15.82
N ARG A 312 24.76 15.58 -15.95
CA ARG A 312 23.84 15.77 -14.83
C ARG A 312 24.03 14.65 -13.81
N LYS A 313 24.38 15.04 -12.59
CA LYS A 313 24.39 14.17 -11.42
C LYS A 313 23.01 14.14 -10.77
N TYR A 314 22.69 13.01 -10.17
CA TYR A 314 21.45 12.79 -9.45
C TYR A 314 21.76 12.46 -8.00
N ALA A 315 21.12 13.18 -7.08
CA ALA A 315 21.17 12.92 -5.66
C ALA A 315 20.33 11.68 -5.32
N VAL A 316 20.98 10.57 -4.99
CA VAL A 316 20.33 9.30 -4.67
C VAL A 316 20.88 8.68 -3.40
N PRO A 317 20.06 8.00 -2.58
CA PRO A 317 20.58 7.27 -1.44
C PRO A 317 21.50 6.12 -1.89
N GLY A 318 22.62 5.97 -1.21
CA GLY A 318 23.54 4.89 -1.48
C GLY A 318 24.73 4.83 -0.54
N ILE A 319 25.62 3.88 -0.84
CA ILE A 319 26.87 3.63 -0.13
C ILE A 319 28.00 3.29 -1.11
N GLU A 320 29.22 3.40 -0.61
CA GLU A 320 30.38 2.80 -1.24
C GLU A 320 30.52 1.34 -0.79
N ILE A 321 30.87 0.44 -1.71
CA ILE A 321 31.14 -0.97 -1.40
C ILE A 321 32.62 -1.11 -1.05
N THR A 322 32.94 -0.87 0.22
CA THR A 322 34.29 -1.08 0.77
C THR A 322 34.57 -2.56 1.02
N GLN A 323 35.84 -2.89 1.27
CA GLN A 323 36.23 -4.25 1.63
C GLN A 323 35.47 -4.77 2.87
N SER A 324 35.26 -3.91 3.88
CA SER A 324 34.51 -4.29 5.09
C SER A 324 33.04 -4.62 4.78
N VAL A 325 32.43 -3.88 3.84
CA VAL A 325 31.07 -4.18 3.35
C VAL A 325 31.05 -5.52 2.63
N ARG A 326 32.02 -5.80 1.75
CA ARG A 326 32.09 -7.08 1.03
C ARG A 326 32.22 -8.26 1.97
N GLU A 327 33.20 -8.21 2.87
CA GLU A 327 33.46 -9.28 3.84
C GLU A 327 32.22 -9.59 4.68
N LYS A 328 31.50 -8.54 5.09
CA LYS A 328 30.27 -8.70 5.85
C LYS A 328 29.13 -9.30 5.03
N MET A 329 28.96 -8.88 3.78
CA MET A 329 27.82 -9.28 2.94
C MET A 329 27.97 -10.68 2.33
N ILE A 330 29.20 -11.18 2.18
CA ILE A 330 29.45 -12.56 1.72
C ILE A 330 28.97 -13.60 2.76
N GLN A 331 28.90 -13.22 4.04
CA GLN A 331 28.44 -14.14 5.08
C GLN A 331 26.93 -14.43 4.98
N PRO A 332 26.51 -15.69 5.23
CA PRO A 332 25.10 -16.02 5.34
C PRO A 332 24.39 -15.16 6.39
N ALA A 333 23.16 -14.75 6.10
CA ALA A 333 22.39 -13.86 6.94
C ALA A 333 21.14 -14.53 7.50
N ALA A 334 20.62 -14.06 8.65
CA ALA A 334 19.29 -14.48 9.08
C ALA A 334 18.24 -14.07 8.03
N LEU A 335 17.40 -15.00 7.60
CA LEU A 335 16.26 -14.76 6.71
C LEU A 335 15.31 -13.72 7.32
N TYR A 336 15.05 -13.87 8.62
CA TYR A 336 14.33 -12.91 9.45
C TYR A 336 15.31 -12.04 10.24
N SER A 337 15.81 -10.99 9.60
CA SER A 337 16.84 -10.12 10.20
C SER A 337 16.32 -8.82 10.82
N LEU A 338 15.05 -8.48 10.57
CA LEU A 338 14.41 -7.28 11.08
C LEU A 338 13.36 -7.67 12.11
N ASP A 339 13.38 -7.02 13.28
CA ASP A 339 12.26 -7.08 14.20
C ASP A 339 11.05 -6.43 13.56
N VAL A 340 9.88 -7.02 13.81
CA VAL A 340 8.65 -6.25 13.80
C VAL A 340 8.80 -5.30 14.99
N ASP A 341 9.15 -4.04 14.74
CA ASP A 341 8.82 -3.02 15.73
C ASP A 341 7.30 -3.10 15.85
N THR A 342 6.80 -3.71 16.92
CA THR A 342 5.36 -3.69 17.28
C THR A 342 4.85 -2.26 17.50
N GLN A 343 5.74 -1.26 17.40
CA GLN A 343 5.48 0.17 17.46
C GLN A 343 5.64 0.92 16.14
N VAL A 344 6.10 0.30 15.05
CA VAL A 344 6.34 1.01 13.78
C VAL A 344 5.65 0.29 12.64
N ASP A 345 4.32 0.38 12.67
CA ASP A 345 3.59 0.50 11.40
C ASP A 345 4.08 1.79 10.75
N TYR A 346 4.80 1.65 9.63
CA TYR A 346 5.08 2.78 8.75
C TYR A 346 3.76 3.17 8.07
N THR A 347 2.97 4.00 8.75
CA THR A 347 2.09 4.95 8.08
C THR A 347 2.96 6.09 7.58
N PRO A 348 2.83 6.53 6.31
CA PRO A 348 3.47 7.75 5.85
C PRO A 348 3.16 8.89 6.82
N THR A 349 4.16 9.74 7.05
CA THR A 349 4.29 10.68 8.17
C THR A 349 3.23 11.80 8.24
N THR A 350 2.19 11.72 7.42
CA THR A 350 1.07 12.66 7.33
C THR A 350 -0.17 12.23 8.14
N ALA A 351 -0.19 11.01 8.70
CA ALA A 351 -1.22 10.62 9.66
C ALA A 351 -0.70 9.53 10.62
N THR A 352 -0.53 9.86 11.90
CA THR A 352 -0.36 8.90 12.99
C THR A 352 -1.70 8.19 13.27
N ALA A 353 -2.18 7.43 12.28
CA ALA A 353 -3.26 6.48 12.45
C ALA A 353 -2.74 5.26 13.22
N ARG A 354 -2.75 5.33 14.56
CA ARG A 354 -2.83 4.08 15.34
C ARG A 354 -4.14 3.42 14.95
N LEU A 355 -4.08 2.28 14.27
CA LEU A 355 -5.21 1.39 14.00
C LEU A 355 -5.70 0.80 15.34
N MET A 356 -6.42 1.61 16.11
CA MET A 356 -7.35 1.10 17.12
C MET A 356 -8.62 0.66 16.39
N ASP A 357 -9.21 -0.47 16.81
CA ASP A 357 -10.47 -0.97 16.25
C ASP A 357 -11.49 0.18 16.16
N GLN A 358 -11.86 0.55 14.94
CA GLN A 358 -12.78 1.65 14.65
C GLN A 358 -14.12 1.46 15.37
N ARG A 359 -14.54 0.21 15.61
CA ARG A 359 -15.74 -0.11 16.41
C ARG A 359 -15.55 0.25 17.88
N HIS A 360 -14.35 0.08 18.42
CA HIS A 360 -14.00 0.50 19.77
C HIS A 360 -13.97 2.04 19.87
N LEU A 361 -13.38 2.72 18.90
CA LEU A 361 -13.32 4.19 18.86
C LEU A 361 -14.72 4.82 18.78
N LEU A 362 -15.59 4.29 17.91
CA LEU A 362 -16.95 4.80 17.75
C LEU A 362 -17.75 4.76 19.06
N LYS A 363 -17.56 3.73 19.91
CA LYS A 363 -18.25 3.61 21.20
C LYS A 363 -17.99 4.78 22.16
N HIS A 364 -16.88 5.51 21.99
CA HIS A 364 -16.51 6.65 22.81
C HIS A 364 -16.96 8.01 22.24
N THR A 365 -17.68 8.01 21.12
CA THR A 365 -18.20 9.23 20.47
C THR A 365 -19.69 9.43 20.74
N THR A 366 -20.22 10.63 20.50
CA THR A 366 -21.64 10.91 20.69
C THR A 366 -22.49 10.16 19.66
N LYS A 367 -23.73 9.79 20.03
CA LYS A 367 -24.64 9.09 19.10
C LYS A 367 -24.88 9.87 17.80
N ALA A 368 -24.98 11.20 17.88
CA ALA A 368 -25.12 12.05 16.70
C ALA A 368 -23.91 11.96 15.76
N PHE A 369 -22.70 11.91 16.32
CA PHE A 369 -21.48 11.70 15.53
C PHE A 369 -21.42 10.28 14.95
N GLN A 370 -21.74 9.24 15.74
CA GLN A 370 -21.79 7.86 15.24
C GLN A 370 -22.74 7.73 14.05
N ASP A 371 -23.95 8.28 14.17
CA ASP A 371 -24.96 8.24 13.12
C ASP A 371 -24.49 8.98 11.84
N ALA A 372 -23.88 10.16 11.99
CA ALA A 372 -23.34 10.94 10.89
C ALA A 372 -22.13 10.24 10.22
N PHE A 373 -21.22 9.71 11.03
CA PHE A 373 -20.00 9.04 10.59
C PHE A 373 -20.32 7.73 9.84
N LEU A 374 -21.24 6.91 10.37
CA LEU A 374 -21.66 5.67 9.70
C LEU A 374 -22.43 5.98 8.42
N GLY A 375 -23.32 6.98 8.43
CA GLY A 375 -24.04 7.42 7.23
C GLY A 375 -23.10 7.90 6.12
N ALA A 376 -22.05 8.66 6.48
CA ALA A 376 -21.00 9.07 5.57
C ALA A 376 -20.18 7.88 5.05
N LYS A 377 -19.71 7.00 5.93
CA LYS A 377 -18.91 5.82 5.56
C LYS A 377 -19.64 4.91 4.57
N GLU A 378 -20.94 4.72 4.76
CA GLU A 378 -21.78 3.91 3.86
C GLU A 378 -22.03 4.62 2.54
N MET A 379 -22.30 5.94 2.57
CA MET A 379 -22.55 6.74 1.37
C MET A 379 -21.35 6.76 0.40
N PHE A 380 -20.14 6.84 0.95
CA PHE A 380 -18.91 6.93 0.17
C PHE A 380 -18.19 5.61 0.01
N SER A 381 -18.79 4.51 0.49
CA SER A 381 -18.23 3.16 0.36
C SER A 381 -17.98 2.84 -1.12
N GLY A 382 -16.71 2.64 -1.48
CA GLY A 382 -16.28 2.39 -2.87
C GLY A 382 -15.72 3.60 -3.61
N VAL A 383 -15.92 4.82 -3.13
CA VAL A 383 -15.33 6.05 -3.70
C VAL A 383 -14.26 6.63 -2.78
N PHE A 384 -14.52 6.67 -1.46
CA PHE A 384 -13.60 7.17 -0.45
C PHE A 384 -13.64 6.31 0.83
N GLU A 385 -12.52 6.24 1.55
CA GLU A 385 -12.41 5.54 2.82
C GLU A 385 -12.50 6.54 3.99
N LEU A 386 -13.54 6.42 4.83
CA LEU A 386 -13.70 7.26 6.02
C LEU A 386 -13.09 6.58 7.26
N ARG A 387 -12.08 7.21 7.85
CA ARG A 387 -11.32 6.71 9.01
C ARG A 387 -11.47 7.61 10.22
N LEU A 388 -11.58 6.98 11.39
CA LEU A 388 -11.42 7.62 12.69
C LEU A 388 -10.00 7.40 13.16
N VAL A 389 -9.28 8.47 13.44
CA VAL A 389 -7.89 8.42 13.91
C VAL A 389 -7.75 9.11 15.26
N SER A 390 -6.75 8.71 16.04
CA SER A 390 -6.55 9.26 17.39
C SER A 390 -6.18 10.74 17.37
N HIS A 391 -5.31 11.15 16.44
CA HIS A 391 -4.88 12.53 16.21
C HIS A 391 -4.40 12.67 14.76
N ILE A 392 -4.48 13.87 14.21
CA ILE A 392 -3.92 14.25 12.90
C ILE A 392 -2.92 15.37 13.18
N LEU A 393 -1.73 15.31 12.58
CA LEU A 393 -0.72 16.36 12.69
C LEU A 393 -0.55 17.00 11.32
N ASN A 394 -0.50 18.33 11.27
CA ASN A 394 -0.18 19.06 10.05
C ASN A 394 1.35 19.04 9.79
N ASP A 395 1.76 18.80 8.54
CA ASP A 395 3.15 18.56 8.11
C ASP A 395 4.12 19.72 8.39
N THR A 396 3.63 20.95 8.39
CA THR A 396 4.48 22.13 8.51
C THR A 396 4.72 22.61 9.94
N GLU A 397 3.81 22.30 10.87
CA GLU A 397 3.82 22.92 12.21
C GLU A 397 3.58 21.95 13.38
N GLN A 398 3.33 20.65 13.11
CA GLN A 398 2.93 19.66 14.12
C GLN A 398 1.73 20.08 14.98
N VAL A 399 0.88 20.96 14.47
CA VAL A 399 -0.35 21.38 15.14
C VAL A 399 -1.43 20.31 14.95
N PRO A 400 -2.23 19.97 15.98
CA PRO A 400 -3.34 19.05 15.84
C PRO A 400 -4.37 19.55 14.82
N ALA A 401 -4.64 18.74 13.80
CA ALA A 401 -5.74 18.95 12.87
C ALA A 401 -6.95 18.09 13.27
N SER A 402 -8.15 18.59 12.99
CA SER A 402 -9.40 17.89 13.33
C SER A 402 -9.90 16.97 12.21
N GLY A 403 -9.49 17.24 10.97
CA GLY A 403 -9.77 16.45 9.77
C GLY A 403 -8.61 16.54 8.78
N SER A 404 -8.49 15.57 7.88
CA SER A 404 -7.57 15.62 6.75
C SER A 404 -8.03 14.71 5.62
N PHE A 405 -7.99 15.24 4.42
CA PHE A 405 -8.22 14.51 3.19
C PHE A 405 -6.89 14.11 2.53
N MET A 406 -6.66 12.80 2.38
CA MET A 406 -5.45 12.24 1.78
C MET A 406 -5.79 11.23 0.68
N GLY A 407 -5.65 11.65 -0.58
CA GLY A 407 -5.99 10.81 -1.72
C GLY A 407 -7.48 10.50 -1.74
N ASN A 408 -7.85 9.23 -1.50
CA ASN A 408 -9.24 8.81 -1.35
C ASN A 408 -9.63 8.52 0.12
N VAL A 409 -8.81 8.90 1.10
CA VAL A 409 -9.04 8.63 2.52
C VAL A 409 -9.38 9.93 3.23
N LEU A 410 -10.53 9.96 3.91
CA LEU A 410 -10.91 11.04 4.80
C LEU A 410 -10.67 10.63 6.26
N ASN A 411 -9.74 11.29 6.93
CA ASN A 411 -9.41 11.05 8.33
C ASN A 411 -10.09 12.08 9.23
N ILE A 412 -10.78 11.62 10.28
CA ILE A 412 -11.34 12.48 11.33
C ILE A 412 -10.64 12.19 12.66
N SER A 413 -10.12 13.24 13.31
CA SER A 413 -9.38 13.17 14.56
C SER A 413 -10.30 13.13 15.78
N LEU A 414 -10.11 12.16 16.66
CA LEU A 414 -10.80 12.08 17.97
C LEU A 414 -10.37 13.16 18.96
N GLN A 415 -9.19 13.75 18.76
CA GLN A 415 -8.71 14.88 19.56
C GLN A 415 -9.15 16.24 18.99
N GLY A 416 -9.87 16.24 17.87
CA GLY A 416 -10.50 17.45 17.34
C GLY A 416 -11.49 18.02 18.37
N ARG A 417 -11.44 19.34 18.57
CA ARG A 417 -12.30 20.05 19.54
C ARG A 417 -13.79 19.86 19.27
N ASP A 418 -14.15 19.74 17.99
CA ASP A 418 -15.52 19.46 17.54
C ASP A 418 -15.47 18.47 16.35
N MET A 419 -15.58 17.17 16.69
CA MET A 419 -15.54 16.09 15.71
C MET A 419 -16.68 16.17 14.69
N LEU A 420 -17.86 16.64 15.10
CA LEU A 420 -19.03 16.72 14.21
C LEU A 420 -18.86 17.86 13.21
N SER A 421 -18.40 19.03 13.67
CA SER A 421 -18.03 20.14 12.76
C SER A 421 -16.99 19.73 11.74
N SER A 422 -15.98 18.98 12.20
CA SER A 422 -14.86 18.54 11.35
C SER A 422 -15.33 17.52 10.31
N LEU A 423 -16.20 16.59 10.70
CA LEU A 423 -16.84 15.68 9.76
C LEU A 423 -17.69 16.46 8.74
N ASP A 424 -18.50 17.41 9.18
CA ASP A 424 -19.37 18.18 8.29
C ASP A 424 -18.58 19.06 7.30
N HIS A 425 -17.45 19.63 7.75
CA HIS A 425 -16.52 20.38 6.91
C HIS A 425 -15.94 19.50 5.80
N GLU A 426 -15.43 18.33 6.15
CA GLU A 426 -14.81 17.43 5.18
C GLU A 426 -15.84 16.79 4.24
N LEU A 427 -17.05 16.54 4.75
CA LEU A 427 -18.18 16.11 3.93
C LEU A 427 -18.60 17.16 2.89
N TRP A 428 -18.39 18.44 3.17
CA TRP A 428 -18.64 19.48 2.18
C TRP A 428 -17.69 19.38 1.00
N HIS A 429 -16.37 19.30 1.23
CA HIS A 429 -15.37 19.15 0.16
C HIS A 429 -15.70 17.96 -0.77
N LEU A 430 -16.19 16.89 -0.17
CA LEU A 430 -16.63 15.71 -0.89
C LEU A 430 -17.94 15.92 -1.66
N ALA A 431 -18.93 16.55 -1.05
CA ALA A 431 -20.18 16.89 -1.73
C ALA A 431 -19.95 17.88 -2.87
N GLU A 432 -19.07 18.85 -2.69
CA GLU A 432 -18.72 19.85 -3.70
C GLU A 432 -18.11 19.19 -4.93
N SER A 433 -17.17 18.26 -4.75
CA SER A 433 -16.52 17.56 -5.86
C SER A 433 -17.41 16.54 -6.57
N ALA A 434 -18.41 15.96 -5.88
CA ALA A 434 -19.18 14.83 -6.41
C ALA A 434 -20.68 15.12 -6.68
N LEU A 435 -21.29 16.08 -5.98
CA LEU A 435 -22.76 16.25 -5.94
C LEU A 435 -23.24 17.65 -6.36
N VAL A 436 -22.37 18.65 -6.34
CA VAL A 436 -22.72 20.03 -6.67
C VAL A 436 -22.36 20.30 -8.14
N ASP A 437 -23.27 20.94 -8.87
CA ASP A 437 -23.01 21.31 -10.26
C ASP A 437 -21.85 22.33 -10.32
N PRO A 438 -20.92 22.26 -11.27
CA PRO A 438 -19.79 23.20 -11.36
C PRO A 438 -20.20 24.68 -11.36
N MET A 439 -21.37 25.02 -11.91
CA MET A 439 -21.89 26.38 -11.90
C MET A 439 -22.37 26.79 -10.49
N ASP A 440 -22.98 25.86 -9.76
CA ASP A 440 -23.36 26.06 -8.36
C ASP A 440 -22.10 26.20 -7.48
N VAL A 441 -21.04 25.41 -7.72
CA VAL A 441 -19.72 25.52 -7.04
C VAL A 441 -19.10 26.89 -7.26
N ALA A 442 -19.00 27.34 -8.52
CA ALA A 442 -18.47 28.67 -8.84
C ALA A 442 -19.26 29.80 -8.15
N THR A 443 -20.59 29.66 -8.09
CA THR A 443 -21.46 30.60 -7.39
C THR A 443 -21.22 30.60 -5.88
N ILE A 444 -20.98 29.42 -5.28
CA ILE A 444 -20.65 29.27 -3.86
C ILE A 444 -19.28 29.89 -3.57
N HIS A 445 -18.25 29.62 -4.36
CA HIS A 445 -16.92 30.21 -4.19
C HIS A 445 -16.96 31.73 -4.32
N GLU A 446 -17.74 32.26 -5.26
CA GLU A 446 -17.95 33.70 -5.37
C GLU A 446 -18.62 34.27 -4.11
N ALA A 447 -19.56 33.55 -3.51
CA ALA A 447 -20.23 33.95 -2.27
C ALA A 447 -19.29 33.97 -1.05
N PHE A 448 -18.36 33.01 -1.01
CA PHE A 448 -17.39 32.81 0.06
C PHE A 448 -16.02 33.41 -0.24
N SER A 449 -15.87 34.21 -1.30
CA SER A 449 -14.61 34.88 -1.59
C SER A 449 -14.25 35.91 -0.51
N PRO A 450 -12.95 36.15 -0.24
CA PRO A 450 -12.52 37.13 0.76
C PRO A 450 -13.18 38.50 0.58
N GLY A 451 -13.66 39.08 1.67
CA GLY A 451 -14.38 40.38 1.68
C GLY A 451 -15.87 40.29 1.34
N ARG A 452 -16.40 39.11 0.97
CA ARG A 452 -17.84 38.89 0.81
C ARG A 452 -18.53 38.69 2.15
N ARG A 453 -19.86 38.90 2.15
CA ARG A 453 -20.71 38.84 3.34
C ARG A 453 -20.63 37.48 4.03
N LEU A 454 -20.75 36.38 3.29
CA LEU A 454 -20.74 35.03 3.87
C LEU A 454 -19.35 34.65 4.40
N ASN A 455 -18.27 34.99 3.69
CA ASN A 455 -16.91 34.79 4.20
C ASN A 455 -16.70 35.52 5.54
N THR A 456 -17.14 36.78 5.61
CA THR A 456 -17.06 37.61 6.83
C THR A 456 -17.87 36.99 7.96
N ALA A 457 -19.09 36.54 7.68
CA ALA A 457 -19.96 35.89 8.66
C ALA A 457 -19.37 34.57 9.18
N VAL A 458 -18.74 33.76 8.30
CA VAL A 458 -18.02 32.54 8.70
C VAL A 458 -16.87 32.87 9.63
N ARG A 459 -16.00 33.81 9.26
CA ARG A 459 -14.87 34.19 10.12
C ARG A 459 -15.33 34.71 11.48
N GLN A 460 -16.36 35.55 11.51
CA GLN A 460 -16.94 36.06 12.77
C GLN A 460 -17.50 34.93 13.63
N ALA A 461 -18.24 33.99 13.03
CA ALA A 461 -18.77 32.83 13.72
C ALA A 461 -17.66 31.89 14.25
N MET A 462 -16.60 31.66 13.47
CA MET A 462 -15.43 30.89 13.90
C MET A 462 -14.70 31.55 15.06
N VAL A 463 -14.49 32.88 15.01
CA VAL A 463 -13.87 33.63 16.12
C VAL A 463 -14.75 33.59 17.36
N ALA A 464 -16.07 33.74 17.22
CA ALA A 464 -17.03 33.63 18.32
C ALA A 464 -17.02 32.23 18.97
N ASP A 465 -16.74 31.19 18.19
CA ASP A 465 -16.60 29.80 18.67
C ASP A 465 -15.19 29.49 19.23
N ASN A 466 -14.32 30.49 19.31
CA ASN A 466 -12.91 30.36 19.68
C ASN A 466 -12.16 29.34 18.80
N ALA A 467 -12.42 29.32 17.49
CA ALA A 467 -11.69 28.48 16.55
C ALA A 467 -10.19 28.83 16.52
N ASN A 468 -9.36 27.87 16.10
CA ASN A 468 -7.92 28.10 15.94
C ASN A 468 -7.67 29.24 14.92
N PRO A 469 -6.83 30.25 15.22
CA PRO A 469 -6.50 31.31 14.26
C PRO A 469 -6.04 30.80 12.89
N ASN A 470 -5.33 29.68 12.83
CA ASN A 470 -4.88 29.07 11.58
C ASN A 470 -6.07 28.55 10.74
N ALA A 471 -7.12 28.01 11.38
CA ALA A 471 -8.34 27.61 10.69
C ALA A 471 -9.10 28.84 10.16
N VAL A 472 -9.11 29.95 10.91
CA VAL A 472 -9.72 31.21 10.44
C VAL A 472 -8.97 31.80 9.24
N ALA A 473 -7.64 31.61 9.19
CA ALA A 473 -6.81 32.02 8.06
C ALA A 473 -7.08 31.20 6.79
N GLN A 474 -7.43 29.91 6.92
CA GLN A 474 -7.80 29.06 5.77
C GLN A 474 -9.01 29.61 4.99
N CYS A 475 -9.88 30.39 5.61
CA CYS A 475 -10.98 31.09 4.93
C CYS A 475 -10.52 32.15 3.91
N ASP A 476 -9.21 32.35 3.71
CA ASP A 476 -8.67 33.08 2.56
C ASP A 476 -8.96 32.31 1.25
N ASP A 477 -9.06 30.99 1.31
CA ASP A 477 -9.55 30.15 0.21
C ASP A 477 -11.09 30.09 0.24
N PRO A 478 -11.78 30.45 -0.86
CA PRO A 478 -13.23 30.36 -0.95
C PRO A 478 -13.81 28.96 -0.73
N ALA A 479 -13.08 27.90 -1.09
CA ALA A 479 -13.54 26.51 -0.92
C ALA A 479 -13.54 26.14 0.58
N GLU A 480 -12.45 26.44 1.28
CA GLU A 480 -12.35 26.24 2.72
C GLU A 480 -13.38 27.09 3.49
N ALA A 481 -13.57 28.34 3.08
CA ALA A 481 -14.59 29.21 3.66
C ALA A 481 -16.02 28.66 3.46
N ALA A 482 -16.30 28.04 2.32
CA ALA A 482 -17.57 27.38 2.05
C ALA A 482 -17.75 26.11 2.92
N ALA A 483 -16.71 25.31 3.09
CA ALA A 483 -16.71 24.11 3.94
C ALA A 483 -16.95 24.46 5.42
N PHE A 484 -16.25 25.45 5.96
CA PHE A 484 -16.53 25.99 7.30
C PHE A 484 -17.92 26.61 7.39
N GLY A 485 -18.38 27.28 6.34
CA GLY A 485 -19.72 27.83 6.26
C GLY A 485 -20.82 26.77 6.34
N PHE A 486 -20.63 25.64 5.65
CA PHE A 486 -21.55 24.51 5.71
C PHE A 486 -21.60 23.87 7.10
N ALA A 487 -20.43 23.62 7.72
CA ALA A 487 -20.35 23.08 9.07
C ALA A 487 -21.05 23.99 10.10
N LEU A 488 -20.77 25.31 10.06
CA LEU A 488 -21.41 26.28 10.96
C LEU A 488 -22.92 26.42 10.72
N TRP A 489 -23.35 26.34 9.46
CA TRP A 489 -24.78 26.39 9.11
C TRP A 489 -25.53 25.17 9.67
N ARG A 490 -24.96 23.96 9.55
CA ARG A 490 -25.55 22.74 10.14
C ARG A 490 -25.64 22.79 11.67
N GLN A 491 -24.73 23.51 12.30
CA GLN A 491 -24.77 23.77 13.74
C GLN A 491 -25.75 24.89 14.16
N GLY A 492 -26.38 25.57 13.20
CA GLY A 492 -27.22 26.74 13.46
C GLY A 492 -26.44 27.98 13.89
N LYS A 493 -25.11 27.99 13.72
CA LYS A 493 -24.22 29.11 14.05
C LYS A 493 -24.03 30.09 12.88
N LEU A 494 -24.39 29.68 11.66
CA LEU A 494 -24.43 30.54 10.48
C LEU A 494 -25.86 30.60 9.93
N ALA A 495 -26.42 31.81 9.84
CA ALA A 495 -27.72 32.02 9.23
C ALA A 495 -27.57 32.17 7.70
N VAL A 496 -28.04 31.16 6.97
CA VAL A 496 -28.21 31.22 5.50
C VAL A 496 -29.69 30.99 5.24
N ASP A 497 -30.45 32.06 4.96
CA ASP A 497 -31.91 31.97 4.77
C ASP A 497 -32.26 31.62 3.31
N PRO A 498 -32.80 30.42 3.03
CA PRO A 498 -33.19 30.05 1.67
C PRO A 498 -34.50 30.70 1.19
N LYS A 499 -35.23 31.41 2.08
CA LYS A 499 -36.61 31.88 1.87
C LYS A 499 -36.84 33.39 2.01
N GLN A 500 -35.83 34.22 2.25
CA GLN A 500 -36.04 35.67 2.40
C GLN A 500 -36.54 36.34 1.11
N ASN A 501 -37.68 37.06 1.24
CA ASN A 501 -38.30 37.90 0.20
C ASN A 501 -37.60 39.26 0.11
N GLU A 502 -36.31 39.28 -0.24
CA GLU A 502 -35.57 40.55 -0.43
C GLU A 502 -35.12 40.75 -1.89
N PRO A 503 -35.08 42.02 -2.37
CA PRO A 503 -34.88 42.33 -3.78
C PRO A 503 -33.48 41.95 -4.29
N VAL A 504 -33.43 41.64 -5.59
CA VAL A 504 -32.31 40.99 -6.29
C VAL A 504 -31.09 41.91 -6.38
N GLY A 505 -30.01 41.50 -5.71
CA GLY A 505 -28.68 42.10 -5.80
C GLY A 505 -27.88 41.72 -4.56
N GLN A 506 -26.85 40.89 -4.69
CA GLN A 506 -26.11 40.20 -3.61
C GLN A 506 -26.90 39.11 -2.84
N THR A 507 -28.19 39.29 -2.56
CA THR A 507 -29.07 38.32 -1.86
C THR A 507 -29.38 37.03 -2.64
N GLY A 508 -29.30 37.06 -3.98
CA GLY A 508 -29.58 35.90 -4.84
C GLY A 508 -28.52 34.80 -4.77
N ILE A 509 -27.27 35.18 -4.50
CA ILE A 509 -26.14 34.27 -4.32
C ILE A 509 -26.32 33.51 -3.00
N ASP A 510 -26.61 34.23 -1.91
CA ASP A 510 -26.83 33.62 -0.59
C ASP A 510 -28.04 32.66 -0.59
N ARG A 511 -29.09 32.99 -1.34
CA ARG A 511 -30.22 32.07 -1.56
C ARG A 511 -29.81 30.82 -2.33
N THR A 512 -28.87 30.93 -3.25
CA THR A 512 -28.36 29.78 -4.02
C THR A 512 -27.49 28.91 -3.13
N VAL A 513 -26.58 29.50 -2.35
CA VAL A 513 -25.81 28.81 -1.30
C VAL A 513 -26.74 28.05 -0.35
N GLY A 514 -27.75 28.73 0.23
CA GLY A 514 -28.71 28.10 1.14
C GLY A 514 -29.51 26.96 0.49
N ARG A 515 -29.91 27.10 -0.77
CA ARG A 515 -30.57 26.02 -1.52
C ARG A 515 -29.65 24.83 -1.75
N VAL A 516 -28.38 25.06 -2.08
CA VAL A 516 -27.39 23.99 -2.28
C VAL A 516 -27.08 23.30 -0.95
N PHE A 517 -26.87 24.06 0.13
CA PHE A 517 -26.65 23.50 1.47
C PHE A 517 -27.81 22.59 1.91
N VAL A 518 -29.06 23.06 1.75
CA VAL A 518 -30.26 22.25 2.02
C VAL A 518 -30.37 21.03 1.10
N ARG A 519 -29.97 21.15 -0.17
CA ARG A 519 -29.99 20.03 -1.13
C ARG A 519 -28.99 18.95 -0.72
N VAL A 520 -27.77 19.36 -0.40
CA VAL A 520 -26.68 18.49 0.09
C VAL A 520 -27.08 17.83 1.41
N GLU A 521 -27.61 18.59 2.37
CA GLU A 521 -28.12 18.06 3.64
C GLU A 521 -29.26 17.06 3.43
N LYS A 522 -30.22 17.35 2.55
CA LYS A 522 -31.31 16.42 2.22
C LYS A 522 -30.82 15.17 1.53
N ALA A 523 -29.78 15.26 0.69
CA ALA A 523 -29.16 14.09 0.08
C ALA A 523 -28.56 13.19 1.18
N PHE A 524 -27.81 13.78 2.12
CA PHE A 524 -27.28 13.06 3.28
C PHE A 524 -28.38 12.39 4.12
N HIS A 525 -29.46 13.12 4.46
CA HIS A 525 -30.57 12.58 5.25
C HIS A 525 -31.39 11.52 4.53
N SER A 526 -31.70 11.73 3.24
CA SER A 526 -32.54 10.82 2.46
C SER A 526 -31.84 9.48 2.24
N LEU A 527 -30.53 9.50 2.04
CA LEU A 527 -29.72 8.30 1.89
C LEU A 527 -29.55 7.56 3.21
N ALA A 528 -29.24 8.27 4.30
CA ALA A 528 -29.20 7.69 5.64
C ALA A 528 -30.54 7.05 6.05
N HIS A 529 -31.67 7.66 5.67
CA HIS A 529 -33.01 7.13 5.95
C HIS A 529 -33.42 5.99 5.01
N TRP A 530 -32.95 5.98 3.77
CA TRP A 530 -33.12 4.84 2.86
C TRP A 530 -32.33 3.62 3.36
N MET A 531 -31.09 3.81 3.82
CA MET A 531 -30.23 2.76 4.37
C MET A 531 -30.74 2.22 5.71
N ARG A 532 -31.21 3.08 6.63
CA ARG A 532 -31.87 2.59 7.87
C ARG A 532 -33.07 1.69 7.56
N ARG A 533 -33.81 1.94 6.48
CA ARG A 533 -34.91 1.05 6.03
C ARG A 533 -34.40 -0.29 5.50
N LEU A 534 -33.21 -0.32 4.89
CA LEU A 534 -32.56 -1.54 4.38
C LEU A 534 -31.87 -2.36 5.46
N ILE A 535 -31.32 -1.73 6.50
CA ILE A 535 -30.61 -2.40 7.60
C ILE A 535 -31.60 -2.90 8.67
N VAL A 536 -32.66 -2.13 8.97
CA VAL A 536 -33.67 -2.51 9.97
C VAL A 536 -34.64 -3.57 9.43
N LYS A 537 -34.78 -3.72 8.12
CA LYS A 537 -35.43 -4.88 7.51
C LYS A 537 -34.34 -5.77 6.95
N GLU A 538 -33.95 -6.81 7.69
CA GLU A 538 -33.19 -7.95 7.13
C GLU A 538 -33.79 -8.33 5.78
N THR A 539 -33.16 -7.92 4.68
CA THR A 539 -33.57 -8.31 3.34
C THR A 539 -33.05 -9.72 3.14
N LYS A 540 -33.83 -10.69 3.61
CA LYS A 540 -33.55 -12.15 3.53
C LYS A 540 -33.58 -12.70 2.10
N ASN A 541 -33.78 -11.86 1.09
CA ASN A 541 -33.99 -12.27 -0.29
C ASN A 541 -32.83 -11.84 -1.18
N GLU A 542 -32.09 -12.83 -1.69
CA GLU A 542 -30.97 -12.71 -2.61
C GLU A 542 -31.33 -11.91 -3.89
N ILE A 543 -32.59 -11.93 -4.31
CA ILE A 543 -33.09 -11.17 -5.45
C ILE A 543 -33.10 -9.66 -5.16
N GLU A 544 -33.51 -9.25 -3.95
CA GLU A 544 -33.49 -7.85 -3.55
C GLU A 544 -32.04 -7.36 -3.37
N GLN A 545 -31.15 -8.20 -2.84
CA GLN A 545 -29.72 -7.91 -2.76
C GLN A 545 -29.09 -7.71 -4.15
N ASN A 546 -29.48 -8.51 -5.14
CA ASN A 546 -29.00 -8.38 -6.52
C ASN A 546 -29.55 -7.13 -7.23
N VAL A 547 -30.81 -6.76 -6.95
CA VAL A 547 -31.38 -5.49 -7.44
C VAL A 547 -30.66 -4.30 -6.80
N VAL A 548 -30.31 -4.39 -5.50
CA VAL A 548 -29.52 -3.38 -4.78
C VAL A 548 -28.11 -3.26 -5.37
N ASN A 549 -27.40 -4.37 -5.56
CA ASN A 549 -26.07 -4.38 -6.18
C ASN A 549 -26.09 -3.80 -7.60
N SER A 550 -27.13 -4.12 -8.38
CA SER A 550 -27.32 -3.55 -9.73
C SER A 550 -27.61 -2.05 -9.70
N ALA A 551 -28.38 -1.57 -8.72
CA ALA A 551 -28.65 -0.14 -8.55
C ALA A 551 -27.40 0.64 -8.11
N PHE A 552 -26.59 0.08 -7.20
CA PHE A 552 -25.30 0.64 -6.79
C PHE A 552 -24.31 0.70 -7.96
N GLN A 553 -24.22 -0.35 -8.77
CA GLN A 553 -23.38 -0.34 -9.97
C GLN A 553 -23.83 0.71 -11.00
N LYS A 554 -25.15 0.89 -11.17
CA LYS A 554 -25.69 1.93 -12.08
C LYS A 554 -25.44 3.34 -11.56
N PHE A 555 -25.54 3.54 -10.24
CA PHE A 555 -25.24 4.82 -9.61
C PHE A 555 -23.74 5.15 -9.67
N GLY A 556 -22.87 4.18 -9.37
CA GLY A 556 -21.42 4.30 -9.55
C GLY A 556 -21.04 4.61 -11.01
N HIS A 557 -21.64 3.91 -11.97
CA HIS A 557 -21.43 4.23 -13.39
C HIS A 557 -21.91 5.63 -13.78
N ALA A 558 -23.02 6.11 -13.23
CA ALA A 558 -23.51 7.46 -13.49
C ALA A 558 -22.55 8.54 -12.93
N LEU A 559 -21.97 8.30 -11.75
CA LEU A 559 -20.92 9.13 -11.14
C LEU A 559 -19.61 9.10 -11.94
N ASP A 560 -19.17 7.93 -12.38
CA ASP A 560 -17.98 7.78 -13.23
C ASP A 560 -18.16 8.50 -14.57
N GLN A 561 -19.34 8.39 -15.20
CA GLN A 561 -19.64 9.10 -16.43
C GLN A 561 -19.74 10.62 -16.24
N ALA A 562 -20.28 11.09 -15.12
CA ALA A 562 -20.31 12.51 -14.78
C ALA A 562 -18.88 13.05 -14.56
N THR A 563 -18.04 12.29 -13.86
CA THR A 563 -16.63 12.61 -13.59
C THR A 563 -15.81 12.63 -14.89
N LEU A 564 -15.97 11.62 -15.76
CA LEU A 564 -15.34 11.58 -17.08
C LEU A 564 -15.78 12.75 -17.97
N LYS A 565 -17.07 13.12 -17.93
CA LYS A 565 -17.59 14.25 -18.70
C LYS A 565 -17.08 15.59 -18.19
N ALA A 566 -16.91 15.73 -16.87
CA ALA A 566 -16.30 16.92 -16.25
C ALA A 566 -14.81 17.02 -16.60
N ALA A 567 -14.05 15.92 -16.51
CA ALA A 567 -12.64 15.87 -16.90
C ALA A 567 -12.43 16.18 -18.39
N THR A 568 -13.28 15.63 -19.27
CA THR A 568 -13.23 15.88 -20.72
C THR A 568 -13.49 17.36 -21.03
N ARG A 569 -14.49 17.99 -20.40
CA ARG A 569 -14.78 19.42 -20.56
C ARG A 569 -13.66 20.33 -20.05
N ARG A 570 -12.99 19.93 -18.96
CA ARG A 570 -11.83 20.66 -18.42
C ARG A 570 -10.66 20.65 -19.42
N LEU A 571 -10.44 19.51 -20.06
CA LEU A 571 -9.45 19.34 -21.12
C LEU A 571 -9.79 20.18 -22.38
N GLU A 572 -11.06 20.22 -22.77
CA GLU A 572 -11.53 21.07 -23.89
C GLU A 572 -11.36 22.57 -23.59
N GLN A 573 -11.61 23.01 -22.35
CA GLN A 573 -11.40 24.40 -21.93
C GLN A 573 -9.92 24.78 -21.86
N GLU A 574 -9.05 23.87 -21.42
CA GLU A 574 -7.59 24.08 -21.43
C GLU A 574 -7.03 24.17 -22.85
N LEU A 575 -7.55 23.36 -23.78
CA LEU A 575 -7.18 23.44 -25.20
C LEU A 575 -7.63 24.77 -25.84
N GLN A 576 -8.86 25.20 -25.59
CA GLN A 576 -9.37 26.49 -26.08
C GLN A 576 -8.61 27.69 -25.46
N GLY A 577 -8.16 27.57 -24.21
CA GLY A 577 -7.32 28.57 -23.55
C GLY A 577 -5.92 28.67 -24.14
N ASN A 578 -5.34 27.55 -24.60
CA ASN A 578 -4.05 27.53 -25.28
C ASN A 578 -4.13 28.12 -26.69
N ASP A 579 -5.19 27.82 -27.46
CA ASP A 579 -5.41 28.42 -28.79
C ASP A 579 -5.56 29.96 -28.70
N ALA A 580 -6.25 30.46 -27.66
CA ALA A 580 -6.38 31.91 -27.43
C ALA A 580 -5.03 32.57 -27.10
N ARG A 581 -4.16 31.91 -26.32
CA ARG A 581 -2.81 32.40 -25.98
C ARG A 581 -1.87 32.37 -27.18
N GLU A 582 -1.94 31.35 -28.03
CA GLU A 582 -1.18 31.30 -29.27
C GLU A 582 -1.61 32.41 -30.24
N HIS A 583 -2.91 32.75 -30.28
CA HIS A 583 -3.41 33.83 -31.10
C HIS A 583 -2.98 35.23 -30.58
N GLU A 584 -2.94 35.44 -29.27
CA GLU A 584 -2.37 36.67 -28.67
C GLU A 584 -0.86 36.80 -28.91
N HIS A 585 -0.10 35.71 -28.82
CA HIS A 585 1.33 35.71 -29.15
C HIS A 585 1.60 36.01 -30.62
N SER A 586 0.74 35.55 -31.53
CA SER A 586 0.80 35.88 -32.96
C SER A 586 0.53 37.37 -33.23
N LEU A 587 -0.45 37.96 -32.53
CA LEU A 587 -0.78 39.40 -32.67
C LEU A 587 0.32 40.32 -32.12
N HIS A 588 1.01 39.89 -31.05
CA HIS A 588 2.15 40.63 -30.51
C HIS A 588 3.41 40.55 -31.39
N ALA A 589 3.62 39.42 -32.08
CA ALA A 589 4.73 39.29 -33.03
C ALA A 589 4.58 40.23 -34.24
N ASP A 590 3.36 40.41 -34.75
CA ASP A 590 3.09 41.29 -35.90
C ASP A 590 3.16 42.79 -35.56
N THR A 591 2.77 43.18 -34.34
CA THR A 591 2.94 44.57 -33.88
C THR A 591 4.42 44.93 -33.71
N THR A 592 5.25 44.00 -33.23
CA THR A 592 6.69 44.23 -33.06
C THR A 592 7.42 44.34 -34.41
N ARG A 593 6.96 43.62 -35.43
CA ARG A 593 7.51 43.69 -36.80
C ARG A 593 7.17 45.00 -37.52
N THR A 594 6.01 45.59 -37.20
CA THR A 594 5.56 46.86 -37.81
C THR A 594 6.30 48.08 -37.24
N VAL A 595 6.76 48.02 -35.98
CA VAL A 595 7.55 49.09 -35.36
C VAL A 595 9.01 49.07 -35.82
N ALA A 596 9.58 47.90 -36.13
CA ALA A 596 10.95 47.77 -36.63
C ALA A 596 11.14 48.23 -38.10
N MET A 597 10.07 48.45 -38.87
CA MET A 597 10.13 48.99 -40.24
C MET A 597 9.94 50.51 -40.33
N ARG A 598 9.81 51.22 -39.19
CA ARG A 598 9.68 52.69 -39.13
C ARG A 598 10.76 53.39 -38.31
N ALA A 599 11.87 52.72 -38.00
CA ALA A 599 13.05 53.31 -37.36
C ALA A 599 14.21 53.40 -38.35
#